data_AF-A0A3M2DRC4-F1
#
_entry.id   AF-A0A3M2DRC4-F1
#
_cell.length_a   1.000
_cell.length_b   1.000
_cell.length_c   1.000
_cell.angle_alpha   90.00
_cell.angle_beta   90.00
_cell.angle_gamma   90.00
#
_symmetry.space_group_name_H-M   'P 1'
#
loop_
_entity.id
_entity.type
_entity.pdbx_description
1 polymer ?
#
loop_
_entity_poly.entity_id
_entity_poly.type
_entity_poly.pdbx_seq_one_letter_code
_entity_poly.pdbx_strand_id
1 'polypeptide(L)'
;MSVPTVRGIKLRLEIGAAEIPLAPLRRRAATENGDSGLRAPRIAPPTVTDEFELRPIRDIALREILSHADGGKVRVHLPLEPRTVKKGPIAIRIPEGARVVIDLRVEGGRILRDRDHTRGDIVPDLELPLGLKVRGVYLDEADGSLIADIAHFPNVNLSWLSIARLRIPGTLDGLLALLFPDHDRADDAGAAARASTAPRDADDAAAPALPVRLAELRVEARDVVPRDRELSLGQAGRIALGARTRLDIDYSKDALEIGGDIEIDDADIAGAGFSLRGLRAFGAGSAALVRDARRRELVVELRCDDAAVASGRIDLVDGSHLELGETTAENLRIALCRRSGAAQFAVDAARIDSRIAGGVVMTRVGRKTYPVRVADMEIAGRARVSDRAFDLDVEVRGARIDAESVAVPLGVARIDVRALDASGSGRFCANSRGDYAFDGSLAVNADLAGGRIVSGPFSGRLPDEGTRVSLAVARIAGGARGVTEFDASGTADVRLASGSVPVGNGHRLQFSRGAAGTLALHAIRLQSGDAWPRIDAGLHLTAAADAVIVGGAVDLPSGVGIIDAPSIALGADGTLAVHRAVVEVASAASDADDAREPSPATGA
;
A
#
# COMPACT_ATOMS: atom_id res chain seq x y z
N MET A 1 -23.91 74.79 -3.23
CA MET A 1 -25.24 74.18 -3.44
C MET A 1 -25.28 72.91 -2.61
N SER A 2 -26.17 72.82 -1.62
CA SER A 2 -26.37 71.61 -0.82
C SER A 2 -27.19 70.61 -1.63
N VAL A 3 -26.66 69.42 -1.86
CA VAL A 3 -27.43 68.30 -2.42
C VAL A 3 -28.48 67.92 -1.37
N PRO A 4 -29.78 67.83 -1.72
CA PRO A 4 -30.82 67.50 -0.75
C PRO A 4 -30.65 66.06 -0.24
N THR A 5 -30.49 65.90 1.07
CA THR A 5 -30.49 64.60 1.75
C THR A 5 -31.93 64.14 1.94
N VAL A 6 -32.37 63.12 1.22
CA VAL A 6 -33.76 62.64 1.30
C VAL A 6 -33.87 61.47 2.27
N ARG A 7 -34.72 61.60 3.30
CA ARG A 7 -34.95 60.57 4.33
C ARG A 7 -36.14 59.69 3.95
N GLY A 8 -36.08 58.40 4.28
CA GLY A 8 -37.17 57.44 4.06
C GLY A 8 -37.29 56.89 2.64
N ILE A 9 -36.33 57.19 1.75
CA ILE A 9 -36.32 56.62 0.40
C ILE A 9 -35.81 55.18 0.44
N LYS A 10 -36.55 54.29 -0.23
CA LYS A 10 -36.05 52.99 -0.68
C LYS A 10 -35.59 53.14 -2.12
N LEU A 11 -34.31 52.91 -2.36
CA LEU A 11 -33.77 52.91 -3.71
C LEU A 11 -33.55 51.47 -4.14
N ARG A 12 -34.28 51.05 -5.18
CA ARG A 12 -34.18 49.73 -5.79
C ARG A 12 -33.46 49.85 -7.12
N LEU A 13 -32.29 49.26 -7.23
CA LEU A 13 -31.53 49.14 -8.48
C LEU A 13 -31.70 47.73 -9.01
N GLU A 14 -32.16 47.60 -10.26
CA GLU A 14 -32.19 46.32 -10.95
C GLU A 14 -31.09 46.30 -12.02
N ILE A 15 -30.13 45.39 -11.84
CA ILE A 15 -29.13 45.09 -12.87
C ILE A 15 -29.74 43.98 -13.74
N GLY A 16 -30.05 44.31 -15.00
CA GLY A 16 -30.80 43.43 -15.90
C GLY A 16 -30.01 42.26 -16.49
N ALA A 17 -28.72 42.43 -16.79
CA ALA A 17 -27.78 41.37 -17.10
C ALA A 17 -26.36 41.96 -17.09
N ALA A 18 -25.41 41.26 -16.48
CA ALA A 18 -24.00 41.63 -16.53
C ALA A 18 -23.14 40.42 -16.89
N GLU A 19 -22.30 40.55 -17.91
CA GLU A 19 -21.31 39.54 -18.31
C GLU A 19 -19.91 40.06 -17.99
N ILE A 20 -19.14 39.26 -17.25
CA ILE A 20 -17.80 39.63 -16.78
C ILE A 20 -16.80 38.56 -17.25
N PRO A 21 -15.91 38.87 -18.22
CA PRO A 21 -14.90 37.92 -18.67
C PRO A 21 -13.76 37.82 -17.64
N LEU A 22 -13.50 36.61 -17.11
CA LEU A 22 -12.45 36.34 -16.12
C LEU A 22 -11.12 35.85 -16.73
N ALA A 23 -11.08 35.60 -18.05
CA ALA A 23 -9.88 35.10 -18.75
C ALA A 23 -8.57 35.90 -18.49
N PRO A 24 -8.57 37.24 -18.36
CA PRO A 24 -7.36 38.00 -18.03
C PRO A 24 -6.78 37.70 -16.64
N LEU A 25 -7.63 37.30 -15.68
CA LEU A 25 -7.21 37.00 -14.30
C LEU A 25 -6.44 35.67 -14.23
N ARG A 26 -6.80 34.70 -15.07
CA ARG A 26 -6.11 33.39 -15.14
C ARG A 26 -4.64 33.51 -15.56
N ARG A 27 -4.33 34.42 -16.50
CA ARG A 27 -2.94 34.64 -16.95
C ARG A 27 -2.05 35.16 -15.83
N ARG A 28 -2.55 36.06 -14.98
CA ARG A 28 -1.83 36.56 -13.80
C ARG A 28 -1.67 35.47 -12.73
N ALA A 29 -2.72 34.70 -12.48
CA ALA A 29 -2.69 33.62 -11.50
C ALA A 29 -1.74 32.47 -11.89
N ALA A 30 -1.66 32.13 -13.18
CA ALA A 30 -0.78 31.08 -13.69
C ALA A 30 0.71 31.44 -13.53
N THR A 31 1.06 32.72 -13.67
CA THR A 31 2.43 33.22 -13.44
C THR A 31 2.82 33.26 -11.96
N GLU A 32 1.87 33.46 -11.04
CA GLU A 32 2.17 33.62 -9.61
C GLU A 32 2.12 32.29 -8.82
N ASN A 33 1.24 31.36 -9.17
CA ASN A 33 0.97 30.20 -8.30
C ASN A 33 1.68 28.91 -8.72
N GLY A 34 2.20 28.80 -9.95
CA GLY A 34 2.68 27.53 -10.49
C GLY A 34 1.58 26.46 -10.48
N ASP A 35 1.88 25.28 -11.03
CA ASP A 35 0.98 24.13 -11.21
C ASP A 35 0.02 23.91 -10.01
N SER A 36 -1.22 24.40 -10.11
CA SER A 36 -2.15 24.62 -8.99
C SER A 36 -3.00 23.39 -8.63
N GLY A 37 -2.52 22.20 -8.94
CA GLY A 37 -3.25 20.95 -8.73
C GLY A 37 -3.14 20.45 -7.29
N LEU A 38 -4.25 19.90 -6.77
CA LEU A 38 -4.21 18.93 -5.68
C LEU A 38 -3.49 17.69 -6.20
N ARG A 39 -2.35 17.32 -5.59
CA ARG A 39 -1.65 16.08 -5.95
C ARG A 39 -1.95 15.02 -4.90
N ALA A 40 -2.41 13.86 -5.38
CA ALA A 40 -2.55 12.68 -4.55
C ALA A 40 -1.18 12.28 -3.95
N PRO A 41 -1.15 11.81 -2.69
CA PRO A 41 0.05 11.20 -2.13
C PRO A 41 0.48 10.04 -3.00
N ARG A 42 1.80 9.89 -3.20
CA ARG A 42 2.34 8.72 -3.87
C ARG A 42 2.57 7.63 -2.84
N ILE A 43 1.98 6.47 -3.07
CA ILE A 43 2.38 5.25 -2.39
C ILE A 43 3.75 4.87 -2.96
N ALA A 44 4.78 4.78 -2.12
CA ALA A 44 6.02 4.16 -2.56
C ALA A 44 5.75 2.67 -2.73
N PRO A 45 6.17 2.05 -3.85
CA PRO A 45 6.19 0.61 -3.90
C PRO A 45 7.06 0.10 -2.74
N PRO A 46 6.70 -1.03 -2.10
CA PRO A 46 7.53 -1.60 -1.06
C PRO A 46 8.94 -1.82 -1.61
N THR A 47 9.93 -1.23 -0.95
CA THR A 47 11.33 -1.42 -1.31
C THR A 47 11.76 -2.76 -0.73
N VAL A 48 11.86 -3.79 -1.57
CA VAL A 48 12.61 -4.99 -1.21
C VAL A 48 14.08 -4.60 -1.28
N THR A 49 14.72 -4.39 -0.12
CA THR A 49 16.12 -3.98 -0.04
C THR A 49 17.02 -5.04 -0.67
N ASP A 50 18.15 -4.60 -1.25
CA ASP A 50 19.17 -5.50 -1.78
C ASP A 50 19.80 -6.40 -0.71
N GLU A 51 19.61 -6.04 0.56
CA GLU A 51 20.11 -6.71 1.77
C GLU A 51 19.44 -8.06 2.07
N PHE A 52 18.49 -8.52 1.26
CA PHE A 52 18.23 -9.96 1.20
C PHE A 52 19.45 -10.62 0.54
N GLU A 53 20.52 -10.76 1.31
CA GLU A 53 21.76 -11.37 0.88
C GLU A 53 21.44 -12.82 0.51
N LEU A 54 21.46 -13.11 -0.79
CA LEU A 54 21.44 -14.47 -1.33
C LEU A 54 22.79 -15.16 -1.06
N ARG A 55 23.31 -15.08 0.18
CA ARG A 55 24.22 -16.10 0.75
C ARG A 55 23.55 -17.47 0.60
N PRO A 56 24.24 -18.62 0.63
CA PRO A 56 23.75 -19.84 -0.02
C PRO A 56 22.50 -20.42 0.65
N ILE A 57 21.34 -19.83 0.30
CA ILE A 57 19.97 -20.19 0.67
C ILE A 57 19.71 -21.64 0.30
N ARG A 58 20.42 -22.19 -0.67
CA ARG A 58 20.25 -23.57 -1.09
C ARG A 58 20.56 -24.55 0.04
N ASP A 59 21.73 -24.42 0.67
CA ASP A 59 22.21 -25.37 1.66
C ASP A 59 21.67 -25.00 3.05
N ILE A 60 21.51 -23.68 3.31
CA ILE A 60 20.90 -23.18 4.56
C ILE A 60 19.39 -23.43 4.58
N ALA A 61 18.64 -23.12 3.52
CA ALA A 61 17.18 -23.32 3.53
C ALA A 61 16.80 -24.80 3.42
N LEU A 62 17.51 -25.63 2.64
CA LEU A 62 17.22 -27.07 2.67
C LEU A 62 17.54 -27.67 4.04
N ARG A 63 18.70 -27.32 4.63
CA ARG A 63 19.05 -27.75 5.97
C ARG A 63 18.02 -27.27 6.98
N GLU A 64 17.66 -26.00 6.97
CA GLU A 64 16.69 -25.42 7.90
C GLU A 64 15.31 -26.09 7.74
N ILE A 65 14.80 -26.20 6.51
CA ILE A 65 13.48 -26.80 6.26
C ILE A 65 13.46 -28.28 6.66
N LEU A 66 14.52 -29.04 6.37
CA LEU A 66 14.60 -30.45 6.71
C LEU A 66 15.01 -30.69 8.18
N SER A 67 15.80 -29.84 8.82
CA SER A 67 16.11 -29.95 10.25
C SER A 67 14.85 -29.72 11.09
N HIS A 68 13.94 -28.91 10.55
CA HIS A 68 12.61 -28.73 11.08
C HIS A 68 11.63 -29.79 10.61
N ALA A 69 12.00 -30.90 9.96
CA ALA A 69 11.02 -31.92 9.60
C ALA A 69 10.73 -32.88 10.77
N ASP A 70 9.50 -32.92 11.25
CA ASP A 70 9.03 -33.89 12.24
C ASP A 70 8.62 -35.22 11.58
N GLY A 71 8.21 -35.19 10.31
CA GLY A 71 7.89 -36.41 9.57
C GLY A 71 7.79 -36.20 8.06
N GLY A 72 7.80 -37.31 7.31
CA GLY A 72 7.68 -37.31 5.85
C GLY A 72 8.43 -38.47 5.20
N LYS A 73 8.49 -38.45 3.87
CA LYS A 73 9.28 -39.40 3.07
C LYS A 73 10.40 -38.65 2.37
N VAL A 74 11.61 -39.18 2.44
CA VAL A 74 12.79 -38.60 1.79
C VAL A 74 13.40 -39.63 0.86
N ARG A 75 13.45 -39.34 -0.42
CA ARG A 75 14.15 -40.13 -1.43
C ARG A 75 15.49 -39.48 -1.74
N VAL A 76 16.56 -40.23 -1.56
CA VAL A 76 17.94 -39.76 -1.81
C VAL A 76 18.49 -40.47 -3.04
N HIS A 77 18.96 -39.70 -4.01
CA HIS A 77 19.66 -40.19 -5.19
C HIS A 77 21.16 -39.97 -5.02
N LEU A 78 21.89 -41.04 -4.74
CA LEU A 78 23.33 -41.04 -4.52
C LEU A 78 24.05 -41.47 -5.81
N PRO A 79 24.63 -40.55 -6.58
CA PRO A 79 25.37 -40.89 -7.80
C PRO A 79 26.66 -41.65 -7.45
N LEU A 80 26.90 -42.76 -8.14
CA LEU A 80 28.08 -43.60 -7.99
C LEU A 80 29.12 -43.26 -9.06
N GLU A 81 30.40 -43.22 -8.68
CA GLU A 81 31.46 -43.06 -9.67
C GLU A 81 31.63 -44.32 -10.54
N PRO A 82 31.65 -44.17 -11.88
CA PRO A 82 31.90 -45.29 -12.77
C PRO A 82 33.30 -45.85 -12.57
N ARG A 83 33.38 -47.13 -12.21
CA ARG A 83 34.65 -47.85 -11.98
C ARG A 83 34.43 -49.36 -11.93
N THR A 84 35.52 -50.09 -12.05
CA THR A 84 35.53 -51.53 -11.79
C THR A 84 36.18 -51.79 -10.43
N VAL A 85 35.41 -52.32 -9.50
CA VAL A 85 35.92 -52.75 -8.19
C VAL A 85 36.34 -54.21 -8.29
N LYS A 86 37.57 -54.51 -7.90
CA LYS A 86 38.07 -55.90 -7.78
C LYS A 86 38.35 -56.24 -6.34
N LYS A 87 37.78 -57.34 -5.84
CA LYS A 87 38.05 -57.87 -4.50
C LYS A 87 38.13 -59.39 -4.54
N GLY A 88 39.34 -59.93 -4.40
CA GLY A 88 39.59 -61.36 -4.63
C GLY A 88 39.24 -61.76 -6.08
N PRO A 89 38.54 -62.89 -6.30
CA PRO A 89 38.17 -63.36 -7.65
C PRO A 89 36.97 -62.61 -8.25
N ILE A 90 36.37 -61.67 -7.51
CA ILE A 90 35.14 -60.97 -7.88
C ILE A 90 35.50 -59.59 -8.44
N ALA A 91 35.00 -59.29 -9.64
CA ALA A 91 35.05 -57.96 -10.26
C ALA A 91 33.62 -57.46 -10.49
N ILE A 92 33.32 -56.25 -10.01
CA ILE A 92 32.02 -55.59 -10.15
C ILE A 92 32.22 -54.32 -10.96
N ARG A 93 31.48 -54.16 -12.06
CA ARG A 93 31.51 -52.96 -12.89
C ARG A 93 30.36 -52.04 -12.51
N ILE A 94 30.69 -50.82 -12.11
CA ILE A 94 29.72 -49.73 -11.91
C ILE A 94 29.65 -48.94 -13.22
N PRO A 95 28.50 -48.93 -13.93
CA PRO A 95 28.35 -48.20 -15.17
C PRO A 95 28.30 -46.69 -14.95
N GLU A 96 28.51 -45.92 -16.02
CA GLU A 96 28.33 -44.47 -15.99
C GLU A 96 26.87 -44.11 -15.74
N GLY A 97 26.64 -43.10 -14.90
CA GLY A 97 25.30 -42.67 -14.49
C GLY A 97 24.61 -43.58 -13.46
N ALA A 98 25.31 -44.60 -12.94
CA ALA A 98 24.77 -45.44 -11.87
C ALA A 98 24.50 -44.62 -10.60
N ARG A 99 23.38 -44.91 -9.93
CA ARG A 99 22.98 -44.26 -8.68
C ARG A 99 22.30 -45.22 -7.73
N VAL A 100 22.50 -45.02 -6.44
CA VAL A 100 21.68 -45.65 -5.40
C VAL A 100 20.50 -44.73 -5.12
N VAL A 101 19.28 -45.25 -5.26
CA VAL A 101 18.05 -44.53 -4.89
C VAL A 101 17.56 -45.15 -3.60
N ILE A 102 17.36 -44.35 -2.55
CA ILE A 102 16.95 -44.86 -1.24
C ILE A 102 15.77 -44.06 -0.75
N ASP A 103 14.67 -44.76 -0.46
CA ASP A 103 13.49 -44.21 0.20
C ASP A 103 13.67 -44.35 1.72
N LEU A 104 13.65 -43.20 2.39
CA LEU A 104 13.79 -43.04 3.83
C LEU A 104 12.46 -42.52 4.40
N ARG A 105 12.05 -43.07 5.55
CA ARG A 105 10.91 -42.55 6.32
C ARG A 105 11.43 -41.78 7.53
N VAL A 106 10.90 -40.58 7.75
CA VAL A 106 11.23 -39.72 8.88
C VAL A 106 10.04 -39.65 9.83
N GLU A 107 10.29 -39.87 11.12
CA GLU A 107 9.30 -39.72 12.21
C GLU A 107 9.97 -39.16 13.47
N GLY A 108 9.38 -38.12 14.06
CA GLY A 108 9.96 -37.40 15.20
C GLY A 108 11.36 -36.83 14.92
N GLY A 109 11.65 -36.45 13.67
CA GLY A 109 12.98 -36.04 13.20
C GLY A 109 14.03 -37.16 13.11
N ARG A 110 13.63 -38.43 13.32
CA ARG A 110 14.50 -39.61 13.22
C ARG A 110 14.27 -40.35 11.92
N ILE A 111 15.34 -40.85 11.32
CA ILE A 111 15.29 -41.74 10.16
C ILE A 111 15.03 -43.16 10.67
N LEU A 112 13.93 -43.77 10.22
CA LEU A 112 13.64 -45.17 10.51
C LEU A 112 14.56 -46.06 9.67
N ARG A 113 15.55 -46.68 10.31
CA ARG A 113 16.63 -47.43 9.65
C ARG A 113 16.36 -48.93 9.48
N ASP A 114 15.21 -49.41 9.94
CA ASP A 114 14.90 -50.84 9.79
C ASP A 114 14.62 -51.22 8.33
N ARG A 115 14.69 -52.52 8.05
CA ARG A 115 14.50 -53.08 6.71
C ARG A 115 13.08 -52.89 6.15
N ASP A 116 12.09 -52.73 7.02
CA ASP A 116 10.69 -52.57 6.63
C ASP A 116 10.37 -51.12 6.23
N HIS A 117 11.18 -50.16 6.70
CA HIS A 117 11.00 -48.72 6.47
C HIS A 117 12.07 -48.09 5.58
N THR A 118 13.17 -48.80 5.28
CA THR A 118 14.18 -48.37 4.31
C THR A 118 14.20 -49.30 3.10
N ARG A 119 13.91 -48.75 1.92
CA ARG A 119 14.00 -49.49 0.65
C ARG A 119 14.75 -48.67 -0.38
N GLY A 120 15.77 -49.28 -0.98
CA GLY A 120 16.53 -48.67 -2.04
C GLY A 120 16.87 -49.65 -3.15
N ASP A 121 17.30 -49.09 -4.28
CA ASP A 121 17.67 -49.81 -5.49
C ASP A 121 18.94 -49.18 -6.09
N ILE A 122 19.68 -49.96 -6.88
CA ILE A 122 20.80 -49.45 -7.67
C ILE A 122 20.36 -49.38 -9.13
N VAL A 123 20.41 -48.18 -9.72
CA VAL A 123 19.89 -47.92 -11.07
C VAL A 123 21.03 -47.41 -11.97
N PRO A 124 21.32 -48.04 -13.12
CA PRO A 124 20.77 -49.33 -13.56
C PRO A 124 21.33 -50.50 -12.74
N ASP A 125 20.66 -51.66 -12.82
CA ASP A 125 21.07 -52.88 -12.11
C ASP A 125 22.57 -53.19 -12.33
N LEU A 126 23.28 -53.47 -11.24
CA LEU A 126 24.69 -53.86 -11.33
C LEU A 126 24.80 -55.30 -11.86
N GLU A 127 25.65 -55.48 -12.87
CA GLU A 127 26.05 -56.81 -13.32
C GLU A 127 27.02 -57.41 -12.30
N LEU A 128 26.49 -58.27 -11.43
CA LEU A 128 27.31 -59.05 -10.51
C LEU A 128 27.75 -60.37 -11.17
N PRO A 129 28.96 -60.87 -10.86
CA PRO A 129 29.42 -62.15 -11.39
C PRO A 129 28.54 -63.30 -10.88
N LEU A 130 28.59 -64.43 -11.61
CA LEU A 130 27.86 -65.66 -11.29
C LEU A 130 26.31 -65.54 -11.36
N GLY A 131 25.79 -64.52 -12.06
CA GLY A 131 24.35 -64.33 -12.23
C GLY A 131 23.63 -63.82 -10.97
N LEU A 132 24.39 -63.35 -9.97
CA LEU A 132 23.85 -62.73 -8.77
C LEU A 132 23.11 -61.44 -9.14
N LYS A 133 22.06 -61.12 -8.40
CA LYS A 133 21.27 -59.89 -8.58
C LYS A 133 21.07 -59.19 -7.25
N VAL A 134 21.25 -57.88 -7.24
CA VAL A 134 20.83 -57.04 -6.12
C VAL A 134 19.31 -56.97 -6.14
N ARG A 135 18.66 -57.43 -5.07
CA ARG A 135 17.20 -57.37 -4.90
C ARG A 135 16.73 -56.05 -4.32
N GLY A 136 17.62 -55.38 -3.59
CA GLY A 136 17.40 -54.09 -2.97
C GLY A 136 18.58 -53.68 -2.11
N VAL A 137 18.53 -52.45 -1.63
CA VAL A 137 19.49 -51.83 -0.71
C VAL A 137 18.71 -51.33 0.50
N TYR A 138 19.22 -51.54 1.69
CA TYR A 138 18.62 -51.02 2.92
C TYR A 138 19.71 -50.49 3.86
N LEU A 139 19.31 -49.81 4.94
CA LEU A 139 20.24 -49.30 5.93
C LEU A 139 20.41 -50.29 7.07
N ASP A 140 21.65 -50.44 7.54
CA ASP A 140 21.91 -51.17 8.78
C ASP A 140 21.33 -50.39 9.97
N GLU A 141 20.70 -51.10 10.91
CA GLU A 141 20.07 -50.45 12.06
C GLU A 141 21.11 -49.87 13.03
N ALA A 142 22.29 -50.50 13.12
CA ALA A 142 23.31 -50.12 14.09
C ALA A 142 24.12 -48.89 13.65
N ASP A 143 24.52 -48.77 12.37
CA ASP A 143 25.61 -47.86 11.99
C ASP A 143 25.42 -46.81 10.85
N GLY A 144 24.25 -46.52 10.29
CA GLY A 144 23.59 -47.35 9.31
C GLY A 144 24.31 -47.26 7.95
N SER A 145 25.11 -48.28 7.70
CA SER A 145 25.75 -48.56 6.43
C SER A 145 24.74 -49.04 5.40
N LEU A 146 25.05 -48.85 4.12
CA LEU A 146 24.24 -49.41 3.04
C LEU A 146 24.52 -50.92 2.90
N ILE A 147 23.46 -51.71 3.00
CA ILE A 147 23.48 -53.16 2.86
C ILE A 147 22.75 -53.53 1.58
N ALA A 148 23.42 -54.27 0.68
CA ALA A 148 22.77 -54.87 -0.48
C ALA A 148 22.23 -56.25 -0.14
N ASP A 149 20.94 -56.46 -0.39
CA ASP A 149 20.28 -57.76 -0.43
C ASP A 149 20.63 -58.41 -1.77
N ILE A 150 21.43 -59.48 -1.74
CA ILE A 150 21.85 -60.19 -2.94
C ILE A 150 21.11 -61.53 -3.00
N ALA A 151 20.44 -61.78 -4.12
CA ALA A 151 19.71 -63.02 -4.33
C ALA A 151 20.62 -64.25 -4.10
N HIS A 152 20.20 -65.14 -3.19
CA HIS A 152 20.89 -66.40 -2.88
C HIS A 152 22.31 -66.25 -2.31
N PHE A 153 22.63 -65.08 -1.75
CA PHE A 153 23.92 -64.78 -1.12
C PHE A 153 23.71 -64.02 0.20
N PRO A 154 24.63 -64.08 1.17
CA PRO A 154 24.56 -63.24 2.36
C PRO A 154 24.50 -61.75 2.00
N ASN A 155 23.77 -60.98 2.80
CA ASN A 155 23.69 -59.53 2.63
C ASN A 155 25.09 -58.90 2.76
N VAL A 156 25.41 -57.99 1.85
CA VAL A 156 26.76 -57.43 1.75
C VAL A 156 26.75 -55.95 2.07
N ASN A 157 27.60 -55.53 3.00
CA ASN A 157 27.84 -54.11 3.25
C ASN A 157 28.55 -53.50 2.03
N LEU A 158 27.93 -52.52 1.39
CA LEU A 158 28.46 -51.86 0.19
C LEU A 158 29.75 -51.08 0.48
N SER A 159 30.00 -50.70 1.74
CA SER A 159 31.26 -50.10 2.19
C SER A 159 32.42 -51.08 2.09
N TRP A 160 32.17 -52.36 2.36
CA TRP A 160 33.17 -53.42 2.22
C TRP A 160 33.59 -53.63 0.77
N LEU A 161 32.68 -53.38 -0.18
CA LEU A 161 32.97 -53.42 -1.62
C LEU A 161 33.56 -52.09 -2.13
N SER A 162 33.85 -51.11 -1.28
CA SER A 162 34.26 -49.76 -1.69
C SER A 162 33.27 -49.08 -2.66
N ILE A 163 32.04 -49.61 -2.80
CA ILE A 163 31.01 -49.10 -3.71
C ILE A 163 30.41 -47.83 -3.12
N ALA A 164 30.08 -47.85 -1.82
CA ALA A 164 29.64 -46.68 -1.07
C ALA A 164 30.11 -46.81 0.39
N ARG A 165 31.02 -45.94 0.85
CA ARG A 165 31.42 -45.83 2.27
C ARG A 165 30.49 -44.90 3.09
N LEU A 166 29.33 -44.58 2.53
CA LEU A 166 28.38 -43.65 3.11
C LEU A 166 27.65 -44.31 4.27
N ARG A 167 27.77 -43.74 5.46
CA ARG A 167 26.94 -44.08 6.62
C ARG A 167 25.87 -43.02 6.75
N ILE A 168 24.60 -43.42 6.64
CA ILE A 168 23.48 -42.51 6.83
C ILE A 168 23.22 -42.38 8.32
N PRO A 169 23.34 -41.17 8.92
CA PRO A 169 23.07 -40.95 10.34
C PRO A 169 21.61 -41.24 10.70
N GLY A 170 21.32 -41.41 11.99
CA GLY A 170 19.97 -41.77 12.46
C GLY A 170 19.04 -40.61 12.62
N THR A 171 19.60 -39.41 12.50
CA THR A 171 18.89 -38.15 12.58
C THR A 171 18.97 -37.48 11.22
N LEU A 172 17.91 -36.76 10.86
CA LEU A 172 17.88 -35.97 9.65
C LEU A 172 18.97 -34.89 9.67
N ASP A 173 19.22 -34.26 10.82
CA ASP A 173 20.33 -33.31 11.02
C ASP A 173 21.70 -33.92 10.70
N GLY A 174 21.93 -35.18 11.11
CA GLY A 174 23.18 -35.87 10.79
C GLY A 174 23.29 -36.15 9.30
N LEU A 175 22.20 -36.57 8.64
CA LEU A 175 22.17 -36.73 7.19
C LEU A 175 22.46 -35.40 6.49
N LEU A 176 21.86 -34.30 6.93
CA LEU A 176 22.12 -32.96 6.39
C LEU A 176 23.58 -32.55 6.57
N ALA A 177 24.18 -32.75 7.74
CA ALA A 177 25.60 -32.46 7.99
C ALA A 177 26.55 -33.26 7.07
N LEU A 178 26.18 -34.50 6.73
CA LEU A 178 26.91 -35.34 5.77
C LEU A 178 26.81 -34.79 4.34
N LEU A 179 25.65 -34.26 3.96
CA LEU A 179 25.39 -33.71 2.63
C LEU A 179 25.97 -32.29 2.46
N PHE A 180 26.16 -31.55 3.56
CA PHE A 180 26.61 -30.15 3.58
C PHE A 180 27.77 -29.88 4.57
N PRO A 181 28.95 -30.50 4.40
CA PRO A 181 30.03 -30.48 5.40
C PRO A 181 30.79 -29.14 5.55
N ASP A 182 30.65 -28.19 4.62
CA ASP A 182 31.46 -26.96 4.57
C ASP A 182 30.81 -25.72 5.24
N HIS A 183 29.60 -25.85 5.80
CA HIS A 183 28.86 -24.69 6.34
C HIS A 183 29.11 -24.33 7.81
N ASP A 184 29.58 -25.27 8.64
CA ASP A 184 29.79 -25.01 10.08
C ASP A 184 31.11 -24.24 10.39
N ARG A 185 31.91 -23.88 9.37
CA ARG A 185 33.19 -23.15 9.58
C ARG A 185 33.09 -21.63 9.57
N ALA A 186 31.93 -21.05 9.25
CA ALA A 186 31.82 -19.60 9.08
C ALA A 186 31.40 -18.84 10.35
N ASP A 187 30.62 -19.45 11.27
CA ASP A 187 29.99 -18.69 12.37
C ASP A 187 30.53 -19.02 13.79
N ASP A 188 31.37 -20.05 13.95
CA ASP A 188 31.90 -20.48 15.26
C ASP A 188 33.35 -20.02 15.57
N ALA A 189 33.89 -19.06 14.81
CA ALA A 189 35.21 -18.48 15.12
C ALA A 189 35.23 -17.58 16.38
N GLY A 190 34.09 -17.37 17.04
CA GLY A 190 33.96 -16.48 18.21
C GLY A 190 33.91 -17.16 19.59
N ALA A 191 33.55 -18.44 19.69
CA ALA A 191 33.16 -19.02 20.99
C ALA A 191 33.99 -20.23 21.48
N ALA A 192 34.76 -20.90 20.62
CA ALA A 192 35.46 -22.14 20.99
C ALA A 192 36.99 -21.99 21.20
N ALA A 193 37.52 -20.78 21.37
CA ALA A 193 38.96 -20.55 21.57
C ALA A 193 39.46 -20.81 23.02
N ARG A 194 38.68 -21.44 23.89
CA ARG A 194 39.10 -21.76 25.27
C ARG A 194 38.59 -23.12 25.77
N ALA A 195 38.93 -24.19 25.07
CA ALA A 195 39.10 -25.50 25.72
C ALA A 195 39.94 -26.43 24.83
N SER A 196 40.93 -27.08 25.43
CA SER A 196 41.76 -28.17 24.89
C SER A 196 42.98 -27.79 24.04
N THR A 197 44.02 -27.31 24.72
CA THR A 197 45.41 -27.62 24.36
C THR A 197 45.71 -29.09 24.70
N ALA A 198 45.76 -29.95 23.69
CA ALA A 198 46.41 -31.26 23.77
C ALA A 198 47.18 -31.53 22.46
N PRO A 199 48.30 -32.27 22.48
CA PRO A 199 49.32 -32.22 21.43
C PRO A 199 48.87 -32.97 20.17
N ARG A 200 49.16 -32.36 19.02
CA ARG A 200 49.18 -33.02 17.72
C ARG A 200 50.35 -34.00 17.69
N ASP A 201 50.06 -35.29 17.61
CA ASP A 201 50.98 -36.30 17.12
C ASP A 201 50.26 -37.25 16.16
N ALA A 202 50.88 -37.43 14.99
CA ALA A 202 50.83 -38.56 14.05
C ALA A 202 49.46 -39.10 13.59
N ASP A 203 49.00 -38.69 12.41
CA ASP A 203 49.04 -39.51 11.18
C ASP A 203 48.30 -38.79 10.05
N ASP A 204 49.05 -38.09 9.20
CA ASP A 204 48.61 -37.67 7.86
C ASP A 204 48.52 -38.91 6.95
N ALA A 205 47.52 -39.76 7.20
CA ALA A 205 46.99 -40.64 6.17
C ALA A 205 45.96 -39.82 5.39
N ALA A 206 46.37 -39.31 4.22
CA ALA A 206 45.48 -38.67 3.27
C ALA A 206 44.18 -39.47 3.13
N ALA A 207 43.08 -38.93 3.65
CA ALA A 207 41.76 -39.53 3.49
C ALA A 207 41.48 -39.63 1.98
N PRO A 208 41.36 -40.85 1.40
CA PRO A 208 41.10 -40.97 -0.02
C PRO A 208 39.72 -40.37 -0.33
N ALA A 209 39.67 -39.55 -1.38
CA ALA A 209 38.49 -38.81 -1.83
C ALA A 209 37.22 -39.70 -1.85
N LEU A 210 36.13 -39.16 -1.32
CA LEU A 210 34.80 -39.80 -1.31
C LEU A 210 34.40 -40.18 -2.75
N PRO A 211 34.05 -41.44 -3.05
CA PRO A 211 33.67 -41.84 -4.40
C PRO A 211 32.18 -41.61 -4.69
N VAL A 212 31.67 -40.45 -4.26
CA VAL A 212 30.30 -39.99 -4.46
C VAL A 212 30.40 -38.63 -5.09
N ARG A 213 29.80 -38.46 -6.28
CA ARG A 213 29.72 -37.15 -6.94
C ARG A 213 28.66 -36.31 -6.23
N LEU A 214 28.98 -35.73 -5.08
CA LEU A 214 28.06 -34.86 -4.33
C LEU A 214 27.52 -33.70 -5.19
N ALA A 215 28.25 -33.32 -6.25
CA ALA A 215 27.80 -32.37 -7.25
C ALA A 215 26.55 -32.79 -8.06
N GLU A 216 26.17 -34.07 -8.05
CA GLU A 216 25.01 -34.61 -8.79
C GLU A 216 23.93 -35.16 -7.85
N LEU A 217 24.06 -34.91 -6.54
CA LEU A 217 23.08 -35.30 -5.53
C LEU A 217 21.69 -34.73 -5.83
N ARG A 218 20.66 -35.55 -5.66
CA ARG A 218 19.26 -35.11 -5.63
C ARG A 218 18.55 -35.66 -4.41
N VAL A 219 17.70 -34.82 -3.82
CA VAL A 219 16.86 -35.18 -2.66
C VAL A 219 15.43 -34.78 -2.99
N GLU A 220 14.52 -35.73 -2.91
CA GLU A 220 13.08 -35.50 -3.04
C GLU A 220 12.45 -35.78 -1.67
N ALA A 221 11.97 -34.74 -0.98
CA ALA A 221 11.18 -34.90 0.23
C ALA A 221 9.71 -34.68 -0.11
N ARG A 222 8.82 -35.51 0.43
CA ARG A 222 7.38 -35.47 0.20
C ARG A 222 6.63 -35.50 1.51
N ASP A 223 5.51 -34.79 1.55
CA ASP A 223 4.63 -34.69 2.72
C ASP A 223 5.39 -34.26 3.99
N VAL A 224 6.37 -33.35 3.86
CA VAL A 224 7.21 -32.90 4.97
C VAL A 224 6.37 -32.06 5.94
N VAL A 225 6.38 -32.46 7.22
CA VAL A 225 5.69 -31.76 8.30
C VAL A 225 6.71 -30.97 9.12
N PRO A 226 6.57 -29.64 9.24
CA PRO A 226 7.43 -28.84 10.11
C PRO A 226 7.25 -29.19 11.60
N ARG A 227 8.37 -29.23 12.34
CA ARG A 227 8.56 -29.52 13.76
C ARG A 227 8.43 -28.24 14.56
N ASP A 228 9.16 -27.22 14.12
CA ASP A 228 9.04 -25.87 14.65
C ASP A 228 7.88 -25.17 13.96
N ARG A 229 6.85 -24.91 14.75
CA ARG A 229 5.67 -24.16 14.31
C ARG A 229 5.91 -22.67 14.28
N GLU A 230 7.07 -22.16 14.68
CA GLU A 230 7.38 -20.74 14.65
C GLU A 230 8.69 -20.52 13.90
N LEU A 231 8.60 -19.89 12.74
CA LEU A 231 9.72 -19.48 11.91
C LEU A 231 10.08 -18.02 12.21
N SER A 232 11.33 -17.77 12.61
CA SER A 232 11.85 -16.41 12.75
C SER A 232 12.37 -15.90 11.40
N LEU A 233 11.94 -14.70 11.02
CA LEU A 233 12.44 -13.96 9.85
C LEU A 233 13.45 -12.87 10.27
N GLY A 234 14.02 -12.97 11.48
CA GLY A 234 14.89 -11.95 12.05
C GLY A 234 14.15 -10.63 12.29
N GLN A 235 14.67 -9.53 11.75
CA GLN A 235 14.04 -8.20 11.90
C GLN A 235 12.73 -8.06 11.10
N ALA A 236 12.51 -8.92 10.10
CA ALA A 236 11.29 -8.89 9.29
C ALA A 236 10.07 -9.51 9.99
N GLY A 237 10.27 -10.15 11.14
CA GLY A 237 9.19 -10.65 11.99
C GLY A 237 9.18 -12.18 12.17
N ARG A 238 8.00 -12.77 12.32
CA ARG A 238 7.80 -14.18 12.64
C ARG A 238 6.57 -14.76 11.94
N ILE A 239 6.61 -16.05 11.66
CA ILE A 239 5.50 -16.80 11.07
C ILE A 239 5.25 -18.05 11.90
N ALA A 240 4.05 -18.19 12.44
CA ALA A 240 3.58 -19.42 13.06
C ALA A 240 2.88 -20.31 12.02
N LEU A 241 3.47 -21.47 11.71
CA LEU A 241 2.93 -22.47 10.81
C LEU A 241 1.91 -23.37 11.51
N GLY A 242 0.75 -23.54 10.87
CA GLY A 242 -0.33 -24.41 11.33
C GLY A 242 -0.09 -25.88 11.06
N ALA A 243 -0.84 -26.73 11.77
CA ALA A 243 -0.67 -28.18 11.76
C ALA A 243 -0.98 -28.84 10.41
N ARG A 244 -1.73 -28.15 9.53
CA ARG A 244 -2.05 -28.63 8.17
C ARG A 244 -0.96 -28.33 7.16
N THR A 245 0.13 -27.65 7.55
CA THR A 245 1.26 -27.38 6.64
C THR A 245 1.91 -28.67 6.18
N ARG A 246 2.03 -28.85 4.86
CA ARG A 246 2.67 -30.00 4.20
C ARG A 246 3.50 -29.49 3.03
N LEU A 247 4.79 -29.85 3.03
CA LEU A 247 5.74 -29.38 2.02
C LEU A 247 6.31 -30.56 1.22
N ASP A 248 6.34 -30.39 -0.09
CA ASP A 248 7.12 -31.18 -1.02
C ASP A 248 8.35 -30.39 -1.43
N ILE A 249 9.51 -31.04 -1.38
CA ILE A 249 10.81 -30.39 -1.62
C ILE A 249 11.57 -31.21 -2.65
N ASP A 250 11.93 -30.60 -3.76
CA ASP A 250 12.81 -31.16 -4.78
C ASP A 250 14.11 -30.38 -4.82
N TYR A 251 15.18 -31.05 -4.43
CA TYR A 251 16.50 -30.47 -4.33
C TYR A 251 17.49 -31.11 -5.30
N SER A 252 18.28 -30.26 -5.94
CA SER A 252 19.44 -30.61 -6.73
C SER A 252 20.51 -29.53 -6.61
N LYS A 253 21.69 -29.78 -7.19
CA LYS A 253 22.75 -28.76 -7.24
C LYS A 253 22.30 -27.47 -7.94
N ASP A 254 21.47 -27.57 -8.98
CA ASP A 254 21.15 -26.45 -9.85
C ASP A 254 19.76 -25.84 -9.57
N ALA A 255 18.93 -26.54 -8.80
CA ALA A 255 17.57 -26.10 -8.47
C ALA A 255 17.11 -26.58 -7.09
N LEU A 256 16.33 -25.73 -6.42
CA LEU A 256 15.53 -26.07 -5.25
C LEU A 256 14.08 -25.67 -5.54
N GLU A 257 13.16 -26.61 -5.48
CA GLU A 257 11.72 -26.38 -5.60
C GLU A 257 11.05 -26.82 -4.30
N ILE A 258 10.19 -25.98 -3.77
CA ILE A 258 9.37 -26.23 -2.59
C ILE A 258 7.94 -25.95 -3.03
N GLY A 259 7.03 -26.86 -2.76
CA GLY A 259 5.60 -26.70 -3.03
C GLY A 259 4.78 -27.32 -1.92
N GLY A 260 3.50 -26.98 -1.83
CA GLY A 260 2.56 -27.68 -0.95
C GLY A 260 1.57 -26.76 -0.28
N ASP A 261 0.86 -27.31 0.70
CA ASP A 261 -0.15 -26.59 1.46
C ASP A 261 0.51 -25.90 2.67
N ILE A 262 0.29 -24.60 2.82
CA ILE A 262 0.81 -23.80 3.92
C ILE A 262 -0.38 -23.27 4.72
N GLU A 263 -0.38 -23.59 6.02
CA GLU A 263 -1.26 -22.97 7.00
C GLU A 263 -0.45 -21.98 7.84
N ILE A 264 -0.91 -20.75 7.96
CA ILE A 264 -0.36 -19.71 8.83
C ILE A 264 -1.40 -19.48 9.93
N ASP A 265 -1.07 -19.91 11.15
CA ASP A 265 -1.93 -19.74 12.33
C ASP A 265 -1.83 -18.32 12.91
N ASP A 266 -0.65 -17.71 12.76
CA ASP A 266 -0.32 -16.35 13.17
C ASP A 266 0.92 -15.87 12.43
N ALA A 267 1.01 -14.59 12.10
CA ALA A 267 2.23 -14.01 11.55
C ALA A 267 2.27 -12.51 11.81
N ASP A 268 3.45 -12.07 12.24
CA ASP A 268 3.80 -10.67 12.40
C ASP A 268 4.90 -10.36 11.39
N ILE A 269 4.61 -9.51 10.40
CA ILE A 269 5.52 -9.20 9.31
C ILE A 269 5.78 -7.70 9.31
N ALA A 270 7.04 -7.31 9.30
CA ALA A 270 7.47 -5.92 9.18
C ALA A 270 8.42 -5.77 7.99
N GLY A 271 8.19 -4.73 7.19
CA GLY A 271 9.02 -4.39 6.04
C GLY A 271 9.19 -2.88 5.90
N ALA A 272 10.00 -2.46 4.94
CA ALA A 272 10.13 -1.04 4.62
C ALA A 272 8.78 -0.50 4.11
N GLY A 273 8.14 0.37 4.89
CA GLY A 273 6.89 1.00 4.53
C GLY A 273 5.62 0.24 4.92
N PHE A 274 5.72 -0.91 5.60
CA PHE A 274 4.53 -1.61 6.09
C PHE A 274 4.80 -2.53 7.27
N SER A 275 3.74 -2.81 8.05
CA SER A 275 3.71 -3.89 9.03
C SER A 275 2.33 -4.52 9.07
N LEU A 276 2.27 -5.83 9.29
CA LEU A 276 1.06 -6.62 9.45
C LEU A 276 1.19 -7.45 10.72
N ARG A 277 0.10 -7.62 11.44
CA ARG A 277 0.02 -8.42 12.66
C ARG A 277 -1.20 -9.34 12.62
N GLY A 278 -1.04 -10.53 13.17
CA GLY A 278 -2.14 -11.49 13.20
C GLY A 278 -2.53 -12.00 11.82
N LEU A 279 -1.58 -12.11 10.88
CA LEU A 279 -1.86 -12.70 9.58
C LEU A 279 -2.17 -14.19 9.74
N ARG A 280 -3.32 -14.61 9.24
CA ARG A 280 -3.77 -16.00 9.16
C ARG A 280 -4.14 -16.31 7.73
N ALA A 281 -3.69 -17.45 7.22
CA ALA A 281 -4.01 -17.84 5.86
C ALA A 281 -3.86 -19.35 5.68
N PHE A 282 -4.61 -19.90 4.74
CA PHE A 282 -4.40 -21.27 4.28
C PHE A 282 -4.38 -21.29 2.76
N GLY A 283 -3.38 -21.94 2.17
CA GLY A 283 -3.25 -21.92 0.73
C GLY A 283 -2.08 -22.73 0.18
N ALA A 284 -2.00 -22.78 -1.14
CA ALA A 284 -0.90 -23.39 -1.85
C ALA A 284 0.31 -22.43 -1.89
N GLY A 285 1.42 -22.85 -1.32
CA GLY A 285 2.70 -22.16 -1.40
C GLY A 285 3.63 -22.83 -2.40
N SER A 286 4.46 -22.02 -3.07
CA SER A 286 5.57 -22.51 -3.87
C SER A 286 6.77 -21.58 -3.77
N ALA A 287 7.96 -22.15 -3.70
CA ALA A 287 9.21 -21.43 -3.79
C ALA A 287 10.17 -22.19 -4.70
N ALA A 288 10.66 -21.54 -5.75
CA ALA A 288 11.60 -22.11 -6.69
C ALA A 288 12.85 -21.23 -6.78
N LEU A 289 14.00 -21.82 -6.52
CA LEU A 289 15.32 -21.23 -6.72
C LEU A 289 16.01 -21.98 -7.85
N VAL A 290 16.18 -21.33 -9.01
CA VAL A 290 16.85 -21.90 -10.18
C VAL A 290 18.18 -21.17 -10.41
N ARG A 291 19.26 -21.94 -10.50
CA ARG A 291 20.60 -21.44 -10.79
C ARG A 291 21.24 -22.26 -11.91
N ASP A 292 21.06 -21.78 -13.13
CA ASP A 292 21.85 -22.22 -14.29
C ASP A 292 22.95 -21.19 -14.58
N ALA A 293 23.98 -21.57 -15.34
CA ALA A 293 25.08 -20.74 -15.82
C ALA A 293 24.61 -19.41 -16.46
N ARG A 294 23.35 -19.33 -16.90
CA ARG A 294 22.74 -18.16 -17.54
C ARG A 294 21.64 -17.47 -16.72
N ARG A 295 21.15 -18.05 -15.62
CA ARG A 295 19.95 -17.56 -14.92
C ARG A 295 20.03 -17.84 -13.43
N ARG A 296 19.92 -16.78 -12.61
CA ARG A 296 19.64 -16.87 -11.17
C ARG A 296 18.26 -16.29 -10.93
N GLU A 297 17.33 -17.14 -10.55
CA GLU A 297 15.95 -16.74 -10.30
C GLU A 297 15.45 -17.35 -8.99
N LEU A 298 14.84 -16.50 -8.16
CA LEU A 298 14.03 -16.92 -7.02
C LEU A 298 12.58 -16.51 -7.32
N VAL A 299 11.66 -17.46 -7.29
CA VAL A 299 10.22 -17.22 -7.36
C VAL A 299 9.60 -17.75 -6.08
N VAL A 300 8.90 -16.92 -5.34
CA VAL A 300 8.08 -17.32 -4.19
C VAL A 300 6.66 -16.88 -4.50
N GLU A 301 5.71 -17.79 -4.37
CA GLU A 301 4.31 -17.54 -4.63
C GLU A 301 3.45 -18.22 -3.56
N LEU A 302 2.55 -17.47 -2.96
CA LEU A 302 1.53 -17.95 -2.04
C LEU A 302 0.15 -17.64 -2.63
N ARG A 303 -0.71 -18.64 -2.71
CA ARG A 303 -2.10 -18.53 -3.14
C ARG A 303 -3.02 -19.02 -2.05
N CYS A 304 -3.81 -18.13 -1.47
CA CYS A 304 -4.75 -18.45 -0.41
C CYS A 304 -6.16 -18.19 -0.90
N ASP A 305 -7.07 -19.12 -0.62
CA ASP A 305 -8.49 -18.91 -0.87
C ASP A 305 -9.03 -17.84 0.08
N ASP A 306 -8.62 -17.91 1.35
CA ASP A 306 -8.96 -16.96 2.39
C ASP A 306 -7.71 -16.55 3.18
N ALA A 307 -7.61 -15.26 3.49
CA ALA A 307 -6.62 -14.70 4.39
C ALA A 307 -7.26 -13.67 5.31
N ALA A 308 -6.80 -13.60 6.56
CA ALA A 308 -7.22 -12.62 7.54
C ALA A 308 -6.00 -11.94 8.15
N VAL A 309 -6.10 -10.65 8.45
CA VAL A 309 -5.10 -9.85 9.14
C VAL A 309 -5.80 -9.12 10.26
N ALA A 310 -5.26 -9.23 11.48
CA ALA A 310 -5.87 -8.58 12.65
C ALA A 310 -5.65 -7.06 12.63
N SER A 311 -4.44 -6.62 12.29
CA SER A 311 -4.14 -5.20 12.10
C SER A 311 -2.89 -5.00 11.25
N GLY A 312 -2.72 -3.78 10.76
CA GLY A 312 -1.55 -3.41 9.99
C GLY A 312 -1.32 -1.92 9.97
N ARG A 313 -0.20 -1.54 9.39
CA ARG A 313 0.17 -0.15 9.14
C ARG A 313 0.87 -0.07 7.81
N ILE A 314 0.46 0.88 6.98
CA ILE A 314 1.11 1.21 5.72
C ILE A 314 1.71 2.59 5.89
N ASP A 315 3.04 2.69 5.84
CA ASP A 315 3.74 3.96 5.78
C ASP A 315 3.94 4.34 4.30
N LEU A 316 3.51 5.54 3.97
CA LEU A 316 3.53 6.12 2.63
C LEU A 316 4.69 7.13 2.53
N VAL A 317 4.94 7.63 1.32
CA VAL A 317 5.99 8.65 1.12
C VAL A 317 5.62 9.95 1.85
N ASP A 318 6.63 10.73 2.22
CA ASP A 318 6.48 12.06 2.82
C ASP A 318 5.90 12.07 4.25
N GLY A 319 6.01 10.95 4.99
CA GLY A 319 5.54 10.84 6.39
C GLY A 319 4.05 10.52 6.55
N SER A 320 3.38 10.26 5.43
CA SER A 320 1.99 9.78 5.41
C SER A 320 1.93 8.34 5.94
N HIS A 321 0.83 7.94 6.58
CA HIS A 321 0.58 6.57 6.99
C HIS A 321 -0.92 6.27 7.13
N LEU A 322 -1.27 5.00 6.99
CA LEU A 322 -2.62 4.46 7.21
C LEU A 322 -2.52 3.28 8.17
N GLU A 323 -3.45 3.22 9.12
CA GLU A 323 -3.63 2.11 10.05
C GLU A 323 -4.76 1.22 9.53
N LEU A 324 -4.43 -0.05 9.33
CA LEU A 324 -5.38 -1.09 8.96
C LEU A 324 -5.86 -1.77 10.24
N GLY A 325 -7.16 -1.88 10.40
CA GLY A 325 -7.80 -2.78 11.34
C GLY A 325 -7.95 -4.18 10.73
N GLU A 326 -8.97 -4.89 11.20
CA GLU A 326 -9.30 -6.22 10.71
C GLU A 326 -9.53 -6.20 9.20
N THR A 327 -8.87 -7.13 8.52
CA THR A 327 -8.89 -7.25 7.06
C THR A 327 -9.03 -8.71 6.68
N THR A 328 -9.97 -9.02 5.79
CA THR A 328 -10.11 -10.31 5.15
C THR A 328 -9.91 -10.17 3.65
N ALA A 329 -9.24 -11.14 3.03
CA ALA A 329 -9.00 -11.19 1.60
C ALA A 329 -9.36 -12.57 1.04
N GLU A 330 -10.09 -12.59 -0.07
CA GLU A 330 -10.41 -13.81 -0.81
C GLU A 330 -9.56 -13.88 -2.09
N ASN A 331 -9.13 -15.10 -2.44
CA ASN A 331 -8.25 -15.39 -3.58
C ASN A 331 -6.99 -14.52 -3.58
N LEU A 332 -6.33 -14.45 -2.43
CA LEU A 332 -5.11 -13.68 -2.24
C LEU A 332 -3.95 -14.39 -2.94
N ARG A 333 -3.26 -13.68 -3.82
CA ARG A 333 -2.00 -14.08 -4.43
C ARG A 333 -0.90 -13.14 -4.01
N ILE A 334 0.14 -13.66 -3.37
CA ILE A 334 1.38 -12.95 -3.09
C ILE A 334 2.48 -13.58 -3.92
N ALA A 335 3.17 -12.78 -4.73
CA ALA A 335 4.26 -13.24 -5.57
C ALA A 335 5.49 -12.34 -5.42
N LEU A 336 6.64 -12.96 -5.18
CA LEU A 336 7.96 -12.34 -5.18
C LEU A 336 8.83 -13.05 -6.23
N CYS A 337 9.35 -12.31 -7.19
CA CYS A 337 10.23 -12.84 -8.23
C CYS A 337 11.51 -12.01 -8.29
N ARG A 338 12.67 -12.63 -8.09
CA ARG A 338 13.97 -11.97 -8.23
C ARG A 338 14.71 -12.56 -9.43
N ARG A 339 14.98 -11.73 -10.44
CA ARG A 339 15.77 -12.11 -11.64
C ARG A 339 16.96 -11.18 -11.79
N SER A 340 18.16 -11.74 -11.80
CA SER A 340 19.40 -11.02 -12.18
C SER A 340 19.56 -9.62 -11.56
N GLY A 341 19.23 -9.47 -10.27
CA GLY A 341 19.37 -8.22 -9.52
C GLY A 341 18.10 -7.36 -9.39
N ALA A 342 17.03 -7.65 -10.14
CA ALA A 342 15.75 -6.96 -9.97
C ALA A 342 14.75 -7.83 -9.20
N ALA A 343 14.24 -7.33 -8.08
CA ALA A 343 13.11 -7.91 -7.36
C ALA A 343 11.80 -7.33 -7.91
N GLN A 344 10.84 -8.21 -8.18
CA GLN A 344 9.46 -7.89 -8.54
C GLN A 344 8.57 -8.43 -7.44
N PHE A 345 7.65 -7.60 -6.99
CA PHE A 345 6.66 -7.94 -5.98
C PHE A 345 5.28 -7.69 -6.54
N ALA A 346 4.34 -8.58 -6.26
CA ALA A 346 2.94 -8.43 -6.61
C ALA A 346 2.05 -9.05 -5.53
N VAL A 347 1.00 -8.32 -5.17
CA VAL A 347 -0.13 -8.76 -4.34
C VAL A 347 -1.39 -8.52 -5.16
N ASP A 348 -2.22 -9.54 -5.29
CA ASP A 348 -3.49 -9.48 -6.01
C ASP A 348 -4.54 -10.14 -5.12
N ALA A 349 -5.63 -9.44 -4.86
CA ALA A 349 -6.75 -9.99 -4.12
C ALA A 349 -8.04 -9.68 -4.89
N ALA A 350 -8.78 -10.75 -5.22
CA ALA A 350 -10.01 -10.64 -5.97
C ALA A 350 -11.14 -9.98 -5.16
N ARG A 351 -11.06 -10.10 -3.84
CA ARG A 351 -11.89 -9.39 -2.88
C ARG A 351 -11.11 -9.10 -1.60
N ILE A 352 -11.22 -7.89 -1.10
CA ILE A 352 -10.72 -7.44 0.20
C ILE A 352 -11.88 -6.77 0.90
N ASP A 353 -12.12 -7.15 2.14
CA ASP A 353 -12.99 -6.45 3.08
C ASP A 353 -12.10 -6.00 4.24
N SER A 354 -11.95 -4.71 4.46
CA SER A 354 -10.99 -4.15 5.41
C SER A 354 -11.55 -2.93 6.12
N ARG A 355 -11.06 -2.68 7.34
CA ARG A 355 -11.28 -1.45 8.07
C ARG A 355 -10.01 -0.61 8.07
N ILE A 356 -10.07 0.64 7.63
CA ILE A 356 -9.00 1.61 7.88
C ILE A 356 -9.31 2.24 9.23
N ALA A 357 -8.54 1.90 10.27
CA ALA A 357 -8.76 2.37 11.63
C ALA A 357 -8.39 3.85 11.82
N GLY A 358 -7.53 4.38 10.95
CA GLY A 358 -7.18 5.79 10.90
C GLY A 358 -5.91 6.05 10.11
N GLY A 359 -5.39 7.27 10.17
CA GLY A 359 -4.10 7.61 9.60
C GLY A 359 -3.93 9.09 9.31
N VAL A 360 -2.77 9.44 8.75
CA VAL A 360 -2.46 10.80 8.32
C VAL A 360 -1.92 10.74 6.90
N VAL A 361 -2.57 11.48 6.01
CA VAL A 361 -2.22 11.57 4.60
C VAL A 361 -1.74 12.97 4.29
N MET A 362 -0.47 13.11 3.91
CA MET A 362 0.13 14.38 3.53
C MET A 362 -0.29 14.75 2.11
N THR A 363 -1.15 15.76 1.99
CA THR A 363 -1.69 16.23 0.72
C THR A 363 -1.00 17.51 0.29
N ARG A 364 -0.54 17.59 -0.96
CA ARG A 364 0.09 18.78 -1.50
C ARG A 364 -0.94 19.65 -2.23
N VAL A 365 -1.08 20.90 -1.80
CA VAL A 365 -1.87 21.95 -2.47
C VAL A 365 -0.93 23.08 -2.90
N GLY A 366 -0.72 23.20 -4.21
CA GLY A 366 0.31 24.08 -4.77
C GLY A 366 1.72 23.69 -4.27
N ARG A 367 2.42 24.62 -3.60
CA ARG A 367 3.77 24.39 -3.05
C ARG A 367 3.79 23.96 -1.58
N LYS A 368 2.63 23.88 -0.92
CA LYS A 368 2.52 23.53 0.51
C LYS A 368 1.94 22.13 0.69
N THR A 369 2.38 21.45 1.74
CA THR A 369 1.88 20.14 2.14
C THR A 369 1.08 20.28 3.42
N TYR A 370 -0.06 19.62 3.49
CA TYR A 370 -1.00 19.68 4.61
C TYR A 370 -1.31 18.26 5.10
N PRO A 371 -1.32 18.04 6.43
CA PRO A 371 -1.77 16.78 6.98
C PRO A 371 -3.29 16.69 6.87
N VAL A 372 -3.77 15.59 6.31
CA VAL A 372 -5.18 15.24 6.23
C VAL A 372 -5.37 13.99 7.08
N ARG A 373 -6.12 14.10 8.17
CA ARG A 373 -6.41 12.95 9.02
C ARG A 373 -7.50 12.12 8.39
N VAL A 374 -7.27 10.82 8.40
CA VAL A 374 -8.21 9.81 7.94
C VAL A 374 -8.75 9.15 9.19
N ALA A 375 -10.05 9.21 9.37
CA ALA A 375 -10.73 8.53 10.45
C ALA A 375 -11.20 7.14 9.99
N ASP A 376 -11.80 6.43 10.94
CA ASP A 376 -12.28 5.08 10.76
C ASP A 376 -13.24 4.93 9.56
N MET A 377 -12.96 3.99 8.66
CA MET A 377 -13.81 3.69 7.51
C MET A 377 -13.71 2.22 7.09
N GLU A 378 -14.76 1.74 6.42
CA GLU A 378 -14.80 0.40 5.83
C GLU A 378 -14.53 0.48 4.33
N ILE A 379 -13.73 -0.46 3.83
CA ILE A 379 -13.44 -0.63 2.41
C ILE A 379 -13.72 -2.07 1.98
N ALA A 380 -14.35 -2.24 0.81
CA ALA A 380 -14.72 -3.53 0.25
C ALA A 380 -14.51 -3.53 -1.27
N GLY A 381 -13.69 -4.41 -1.81
CA GLY A 381 -13.49 -4.47 -3.27
C GLY A 381 -12.22 -5.17 -3.69
N ARG A 382 -11.57 -4.68 -4.73
CA ARG A 382 -10.37 -5.29 -5.32
C ARG A 382 -9.15 -4.43 -5.10
N ALA A 383 -8.02 -5.07 -4.81
CA ALA A 383 -6.74 -4.39 -4.85
C ALA A 383 -5.70 -5.25 -5.54
N ARG A 384 -4.89 -4.59 -6.36
CA ARG A 384 -3.72 -5.13 -6.99
C ARG A 384 -2.57 -4.16 -6.78
N VAL A 385 -1.51 -4.63 -6.13
CA VAL A 385 -0.32 -3.85 -5.81
C VAL A 385 0.89 -4.57 -6.36
N SER A 386 1.76 -3.87 -7.05
CA SER A 386 3.01 -4.38 -7.59
C SER A 386 4.07 -3.29 -7.62
N ASP A 387 5.32 -3.68 -7.85
CA ASP A 387 6.44 -2.78 -8.15
C ASP A 387 6.17 -1.75 -9.28
N ARG A 388 5.24 -2.04 -10.20
CA ARG A 388 4.95 -1.26 -11.42
C ARG A 388 3.50 -0.82 -11.53
N ALA A 389 2.60 -1.52 -10.86
CA ALA A 389 1.16 -1.31 -11.00
C ALA A 389 0.51 -1.22 -9.63
N PHE A 390 -0.39 -0.27 -9.50
CA PHE A 390 -1.30 -0.12 -8.38
C PHE A 390 -2.66 0.04 -9.02
N ASP A 391 -3.63 -0.73 -8.57
CA ASP A 391 -5.02 -0.66 -8.99
C ASP A 391 -5.88 -0.98 -7.77
N LEU A 392 -6.75 -0.05 -7.43
CA LEU A 392 -7.65 -0.15 -6.30
C LEU A 392 -9.04 0.21 -6.81
N ASP A 393 -10.00 -0.67 -6.56
CA ASP A 393 -11.41 -0.47 -6.93
C ASP A 393 -12.25 -0.98 -5.77
N VAL A 394 -12.64 -0.06 -4.89
CA VAL A 394 -13.27 -0.37 -3.61
C VAL A 394 -14.53 0.45 -3.38
N GLU A 395 -15.55 -0.17 -2.82
CA GLU A 395 -16.63 0.51 -2.14
C GLU A 395 -16.11 0.99 -0.78
N VAL A 396 -16.38 2.25 -0.47
CA VAL A 396 -15.98 2.91 0.77
C VAL A 396 -17.24 3.28 1.53
N ARG A 397 -17.28 2.97 2.83
CA ARG A 397 -18.41 3.29 3.73
C ARG A 397 -17.92 4.00 4.97
N GLY A 398 -18.64 5.04 5.37
CA GLY A 398 -18.33 5.81 6.57
C GLY A 398 -17.00 6.56 6.47
N ALA A 399 -16.49 6.83 5.25
CA ALA A 399 -15.27 7.61 5.09
C ALA A 399 -15.41 8.93 5.82
N ARG A 400 -14.44 9.26 6.67
CA ARG A 400 -14.35 10.55 7.31
C ARG A 400 -12.93 11.09 7.23
N ILE A 401 -12.83 12.34 6.81
CA ILE A 401 -11.57 13.02 6.57
C ILE A 401 -11.64 14.39 7.23
N ASP A 402 -10.66 14.69 8.08
CA ASP A 402 -10.52 16.02 8.68
C ASP A 402 -9.18 16.69 8.31
N ALA A 403 -9.24 17.99 8.07
CA ALA A 403 -8.05 18.81 7.85
C ALA A 403 -8.16 20.13 8.61
N GLU A 404 -7.21 20.40 9.50
CA GLU A 404 -7.22 21.60 10.35
C GLU A 404 -7.05 22.89 9.54
N SER A 405 -6.19 22.90 8.52
CA SER A 405 -6.10 24.03 7.61
C SER A 405 -5.60 23.61 6.23
N VAL A 406 -6.25 24.14 5.19
CA VAL A 406 -5.85 23.95 3.78
C VAL A 406 -5.99 25.28 3.05
N ALA A 407 -4.91 25.82 2.52
CA ALA A 407 -5.00 26.99 1.63
C ALA A 407 -5.21 26.52 0.19
N VAL A 408 -6.36 26.83 -0.39
CA VAL A 408 -6.72 26.46 -1.75
C VAL A 408 -6.58 27.67 -2.68
N PRO A 409 -5.60 27.69 -3.59
CA PRO A 409 -5.49 28.72 -4.62
C PRO A 409 -6.50 28.44 -5.74
N LEU A 410 -7.58 29.22 -5.81
CA LEU A 410 -8.60 29.13 -6.87
C LEU A 410 -8.34 30.10 -8.04
N GLY A 411 -7.10 30.59 -8.17
CA GLY A 411 -6.68 31.52 -9.22
C GLY A 411 -7.20 32.96 -9.02
N VAL A 412 -8.51 33.16 -8.94
CA VAL A 412 -9.19 34.45 -8.69
C VAL A 412 -9.43 34.75 -7.21
N ALA A 413 -9.30 33.72 -6.37
CA ALA A 413 -9.36 33.83 -4.93
C ALA A 413 -8.31 32.90 -4.31
N ARG A 414 -7.73 33.34 -3.21
CA ARG A 414 -7.10 32.43 -2.25
C ARG A 414 -8.08 32.30 -1.10
N ILE A 415 -8.46 31.08 -0.79
CA ILE A 415 -9.34 30.76 0.33
C ILE A 415 -8.52 29.90 1.29
N ASP A 416 -8.31 30.39 2.51
CA ASP A 416 -7.76 29.55 3.56
C ASP A 416 -8.95 28.83 4.25
N VAL A 417 -8.97 27.50 4.17
CA VAL A 417 -9.93 26.67 4.89
C VAL A 417 -9.36 26.43 6.28
N ARG A 418 -10.15 26.65 7.33
CA ARG A 418 -9.86 26.29 8.72
C ARG A 418 -10.92 25.26 9.11
N ALA A 419 -10.55 24.02 9.41
CA ALA A 419 -11.48 22.91 9.62
C ALA A 419 -12.31 22.52 8.38
N LEU A 420 -11.79 21.56 7.63
CA LEU A 420 -12.53 20.77 6.65
C LEU A 420 -12.92 19.45 7.32
N ASP A 421 -14.20 19.09 7.25
CA ASP A 421 -14.74 17.77 7.65
C ASP A 421 -15.51 17.22 6.44
N ALA A 422 -15.02 16.12 5.89
CA ALA A 422 -15.67 15.43 4.79
C ALA A 422 -16.11 14.04 5.25
N SER A 423 -17.37 13.68 5.00
CA SER A 423 -17.91 12.37 5.34
C SER A 423 -18.73 11.78 4.19
N GLY A 424 -18.61 10.48 3.93
CA GLY A 424 -19.32 9.90 2.80
C GLY A 424 -19.19 8.40 2.59
N SER A 425 -19.88 7.95 1.54
CA SER A 425 -19.83 6.57 1.05
C SER A 425 -19.96 6.56 -0.46
N GLY A 426 -19.24 5.65 -1.12
CA GLY A 426 -19.22 5.59 -2.58
C GLY A 426 -18.18 4.61 -3.09
N ARG A 427 -18.04 4.53 -4.41
CA ARG A 427 -16.99 3.75 -5.06
C ARG A 427 -15.77 4.62 -5.27
N PHE A 428 -14.62 4.16 -4.83
CA PHE A 428 -13.32 4.77 -5.03
C PHE A 428 -12.44 3.90 -5.92
N CYS A 429 -11.93 4.48 -7.00
CA CYS A 429 -10.98 3.86 -7.90
C CYS A 429 -9.67 4.66 -7.89
N ALA A 430 -8.52 3.99 -7.87
CA ALA A 430 -7.22 4.63 -7.99
C ALA A 430 -6.19 3.73 -8.68
N ASN A 431 -5.25 4.31 -9.43
CA ASN A 431 -4.25 3.54 -10.15
C ASN A 431 -2.81 4.11 -10.09
N SER A 432 -1.83 3.36 -10.59
CA SER A 432 -0.41 3.75 -10.59
C SER A 432 -0.06 4.95 -11.47
N ARG A 433 -0.95 5.37 -12.38
CA ARG A 433 -0.76 6.62 -13.15
C ARG A 433 -1.07 7.86 -12.31
N GLY A 434 -1.58 7.65 -11.09
CA GLY A 434 -2.04 8.70 -10.20
C GLY A 434 -3.44 9.18 -10.54
N ASP A 435 -4.17 8.43 -11.39
CA ASP A 435 -5.58 8.69 -11.66
C ASP A 435 -6.42 8.15 -10.50
N TYR A 436 -7.43 8.92 -10.11
CA TYR A 436 -8.38 8.57 -9.07
C TYR A 436 -9.78 9.03 -9.46
N ALA A 437 -10.78 8.31 -8.97
CA ALA A 437 -12.18 8.67 -9.11
C ALA A 437 -12.95 8.24 -7.86
N PHE A 438 -13.87 9.08 -7.41
CA PHE A 438 -14.86 8.78 -6.40
C PHE A 438 -16.23 9.10 -6.97
N ASP A 439 -17.15 8.15 -6.86
CA ASP A 439 -18.56 8.29 -7.25
C ASP A 439 -19.44 7.82 -6.09
N GLY A 440 -20.26 8.71 -5.54
CA GLY A 440 -21.08 8.40 -4.38
C GLY A 440 -21.67 9.63 -3.70
N SER A 441 -21.88 9.54 -2.40
CA SER A 441 -22.39 10.63 -1.57
C SER A 441 -21.31 11.09 -0.61
N LEU A 442 -20.70 12.25 -0.88
CA LEU A 442 -19.69 12.88 -0.04
C LEU A 442 -20.17 14.24 0.44
N ALA A 443 -20.45 14.38 1.74
CA ALA A 443 -20.74 15.65 2.38
C ALA A 443 -19.43 16.31 2.82
N VAL A 444 -19.19 17.55 2.39
CA VAL A 444 -18.01 18.34 2.76
C VAL A 444 -18.46 19.60 3.48
N ASN A 445 -18.02 19.77 4.72
CA ASN A 445 -18.23 20.99 5.50
C ASN A 445 -16.88 21.67 5.72
N ALA A 446 -16.84 22.99 5.56
CA ALA A 446 -15.61 23.76 5.69
C ALA A 446 -15.90 25.14 6.30
N ASP A 447 -15.13 25.53 7.33
CA ASP A 447 -15.08 26.94 7.72
C ASP A 447 -14.02 27.65 6.86
N LEU A 448 -14.41 28.75 6.23
CA LEU A 448 -13.51 29.57 5.43
C LEU A 448 -13.02 30.74 6.28
N ALA A 449 -11.71 30.95 6.25
CA ALA A 449 -11.05 32.04 6.93
C ALA A 449 -10.22 32.82 5.92
N GLY A 450 -10.34 34.14 5.90
CA GLY A 450 -9.40 35.00 5.19
C GLY A 450 -9.33 34.73 3.69
N GLY A 451 -9.98 35.59 2.92
CA GLY A 451 -9.96 35.45 1.47
C GLY A 451 -10.31 36.75 0.78
N ARG A 452 -9.86 36.87 -0.46
CA ARG A 452 -10.23 38.00 -1.31
C ARG A 452 -10.83 37.45 -2.58
N ILE A 453 -12.08 37.83 -2.83
CA ILE A 453 -12.78 37.55 -4.07
C ILE A 453 -12.64 38.80 -4.93
N VAL A 454 -11.98 38.68 -6.08
CA VAL A 454 -11.90 39.76 -7.08
C VAL A 454 -12.45 39.22 -8.40
N SER A 455 -13.67 39.62 -8.74
CA SER A 455 -14.33 39.24 -9.99
C SER A 455 -14.78 40.49 -10.73
N GLY A 456 -13.89 41.02 -11.58
CA GLY A 456 -14.14 42.22 -12.38
C GLY A 456 -14.56 43.44 -11.52
N PRO A 457 -15.78 43.98 -11.67
CA PRO A 457 -16.25 45.13 -10.90
C PRO A 457 -16.67 44.77 -9.46
N PHE A 458 -16.82 43.49 -9.13
CA PHE A 458 -17.13 43.01 -7.79
C PHE A 458 -15.84 42.73 -7.02
N SER A 459 -15.76 43.25 -5.80
CA SER A 459 -14.72 42.86 -4.86
C SER A 459 -15.30 42.58 -3.49
N GLY A 460 -14.78 41.55 -2.82
CA GLY A 460 -15.19 41.17 -1.48
C GLY A 460 -14.00 40.64 -0.70
N ARG A 461 -13.94 40.94 0.60
CA ARG A 461 -12.99 40.36 1.53
C ARG A 461 -13.75 39.48 2.51
N LEU A 462 -13.42 38.20 2.56
CA LEU A 462 -13.88 37.29 3.59
C LEU A 462 -13.16 37.63 4.90
N PRO A 463 -13.88 37.74 6.03
CA PRO A 463 -13.28 37.86 7.35
C PRO A 463 -12.52 36.58 7.72
N ASP A 464 -11.74 36.64 8.79
CA ASP A 464 -10.97 35.48 9.27
C ASP A 464 -11.86 34.39 9.90
N GLU A 465 -13.13 34.69 10.21
CA GLU A 465 -14.08 33.76 10.82
C GLU A 465 -15.53 33.96 10.34
N GLY A 466 -16.31 32.88 10.37
CA GLY A 466 -17.77 32.92 10.28
C GLY A 466 -18.36 32.73 8.88
N THR A 467 -17.54 32.46 7.86
CA THR A 467 -18.04 31.93 6.57
C THR A 467 -18.00 30.41 6.62
N ARG A 468 -19.12 29.75 6.32
CA ARG A 468 -19.23 28.29 6.30
C ARG A 468 -19.70 27.80 4.95
N VAL A 469 -19.16 26.67 4.50
CA VAL A 469 -19.57 26.02 3.25
C VAL A 469 -19.95 24.58 3.55
N SER A 470 -21.08 24.15 3.01
CA SER A 470 -21.56 22.77 3.02
C SER A 470 -21.82 22.34 1.58
N LEU A 471 -21.12 21.32 1.11
CA LEU A 471 -21.25 20.74 -0.23
C LEU A 471 -21.68 19.28 -0.13
N ALA A 472 -22.57 18.87 -1.02
CA ALA A 472 -22.81 17.49 -1.39
C ALA A 472 -22.11 17.22 -2.73
N VAL A 473 -21.03 16.46 -2.68
CA VAL A 473 -20.23 16.05 -3.83
C VAL A 473 -20.71 14.66 -4.28
N ALA A 474 -21.19 14.58 -5.52
CA ALA A 474 -21.64 13.34 -6.13
C ALA A 474 -20.49 12.60 -6.82
N ARG A 475 -19.58 13.36 -7.44
CA ARG A 475 -18.46 12.79 -8.18
C ARG A 475 -17.24 13.69 -8.11
N ILE A 476 -16.08 13.08 -7.96
CA ILE A 476 -14.78 13.74 -8.13
C ILE A 476 -13.82 12.77 -8.82
N ALA A 477 -13.18 13.21 -9.90
CA ALA A 477 -12.11 12.44 -10.54
C ALA A 477 -10.94 13.34 -10.92
N GLY A 478 -9.74 12.79 -10.91
CA GLY A 478 -8.53 13.53 -11.20
C GLY A 478 -7.35 12.61 -11.52
N GLY A 479 -6.23 13.24 -11.81
CA GLY A 479 -4.98 12.55 -12.09
C GLY A 479 -3.77 13.30 -11.53
N ALA A 480 -2.58 12.94 -12.01
CA ALA A 480 -1.32 13.56 -11.59
C ALA A 480 -1.26 15.10 -11.78
N ARG A 481 -2.15 15.65 -12.63
CA ARG A 481 -2.26 17.08 -12.92
C ARG A 481 -3.35 17.80 -12.12
N GLY A 482 -4.11 17.09 -11.30
CA GLY A 482 -5.21 17.63 -10.50
C GLY A 482 -6.59 17.08 -10.86
N VAL A 483 -7.63 17.71 -10.34
CA VAL A 483 -9.04 17.33 -10.57
C VAL A 483 -9.43 17.63 -12.02
N THR A 484 -10.02 16.64 -12.69
CA THR A 484 -10.50 16.72 -14.08
C THR A 484 -12.02 16.60 -14.19
N GLU A 485 -12.68 16.03 -13.19
CA GLU A 485 -14.13 15.95 -13.10
C GLU A 485 -14.57 16.28 -11.67
N PHE A 486 -15.61 17.09 -11.52
CA PHE A 486 -16.19 17.43 -10.23
C PHE A 486 -17.69 17.73 -10.42
N ASP A 487 -18.55 17.10 -9.64
CA ASP A 487 -19.98 17.39 -9.61
C ASP A 487 -20.44 17.54 -8.16
N ALA A 488 -20.93 18.73 -7.82
CA ALA A 488 -21.38 19.04 -6.47
C ALA A 488 -22.52 20.06 -6.45
N SER A 489 -23.21 20.12 -5.32
CA SER A 489 -24.19 21.16 -5.00
C SER A 489 -24.06 21.50 -3.52
N GLY A 490 -24.67 22.59 -3.05
CA GLY A 490 -24.60 22.93 -1.64
C GLY A 490 -25.03 24.34 -1.30
N THR A 491 -24.56 24.79 -0.15
CA THR A 491 -24.86 26.11 0.39
C THR A 491 -23.63 26.69 1.09
N ALA A 492 -23.48 28.00 1.04
CA ALA A 492 -22.50 28.72 1.84
C ALA A 492 -23.16 29.84 2.62
N ASP A 493 -22.93 29.87 3.93
CA ASP A 493 -23.19 31.03 4.77
C ASP A 493 -22.02 31.99 4.60
N VAL A 494 -22.25 33.06 3.85
CA VAL A 494 -21.20 34.00 3.45
C VAL A 494 -21.17 35.17 4.42
N ARG A 495 -19.98 35.47 4.96
CA ARG A 495 -19.71 36.74 5.62
C ARG A 495 -18.63 37.49 4.85
N LEU A 496 -18.82 38.77 4.64
CA LEU A 496 -17.84 39.68 4.05
C LEU A 496 -17.46 40.71 5.09
N ALA A 497 -16.16 40.92 5.30
CA ALA A 497 -15.63 42.03 6.09
C ALA A 497 -15.84 43.36 5.36
N SER A 498 -15.70 43.35 4.03
CA SER A 498 -16.02 44.47 3.17
C SER A 498 -16.24 44.05 1.73
N GLY A 499 -16.86 44.91 0.92
CA GLY A 499 -17.02 44.66 -0.50
C GLY A 499 -17.48 45.87 -1.29
N SER A 500 -17.54 45.72 -2.61
CA SER A 500 -18.15 46.71 -3.50
C SER A 500 -18.87 46.07 -4.69
N VAL A 501 -19.98 46.68 -5.08
CA VAL A 501 -20.84 46.29 -6.21
C VAL A 501 -21.00 47.49 -7.14
N PRO A 502 -20.84 47.35 -8.47
CA PRO A 502 -21.10 48.45 -9.41
C PRO A 502 -22.60 48.81 -9.44
N VAL A 503 -22.91 50.10 -9.49
CA VAL A 503 -24.30 50.64 -9.56
C VAL A 503 -24.54 51.52 -10.79
N GLY A 504 -23.74 51.35 -11.85
CA GLY A 504 -23.89 52.07 -13.13
C GLY A 504 -22.55 52.57 -13.69
N ASN A 505 -22.59 53.56 -14.59
CA ASN A 505 -21.43 54.13 -15.28
C ASN A 505 -20.44 54.81 -14.31
N GLY A 506 -19.58 54.02 -13.67
CA GLY A 506 -18.46 54.48 -12.83
C GLY A 506 -18.73 54.54 -11.33
N HIS A 507 -19.96 54.32 -10.87
CA HIS A 507 -20.31 54.34 -9.44
C HIS A 507 -20.29 52.95 -8.81
N ARG A 508 -19.89 52.86 -7.54
CA ARG A 508 -19.84 51.63 -6.76
C ARG A 508 -20.52 51.83 -5.41
N LEU A 509 -21.30 50.84 -5.01
CA LEU A 509 -21.84 50.72 -3.67
C LEU A 509 -20.78 50.01 -2.82
N GLN A 510 -20.36 50.62 -1.72
CA GLN A 510 -19.40 50.04 -0.78
C GLN A 510 -20.10 49.55 0.48
N PHE A 511 -19.59 48.45 1.01
CA PHE A 511 -20.07 47.81 2.24
C PHE A 511 -18.92 47.76 3.25
N SER A 512 -18.49 48.90 3.79
CA SER A 512 -17.32 48.97 4.68
C SER A 512 -17.52 48.27 6.03
N ARG A 513 -18.78 48.12 6.47
CA ARG A 513 -19.17 47.48 7.75
C ARG A 513 -19.52 45.99 7.62
N GLY A 514 -19.25 45.41 6.46
CA GLY A 514 -19.46 44.00 6.16
C GLY A 514 -20.86 43.65 5.66
N ALA A 515 -20.98 42.41 5.18
CA ALA A 515 -22.21 41.81 4.67
C ALA A 515 -22.35 40.36 5.16
N ALA A 516 -23.57 39.89 5.32
CA ALA A 516 -23.84 38.50 5.66
C ALA A 516 -25.03 37.97 4.87
N GLY A 517 -25.01 36.69 4.54
CA GLY A 517 -26.15 36.05 3.89
C GLY A 517 -25.82 34.65 3.39
N THR A 518 -26.55 34.19 2.38
CA THR A 518 -26.50 32.82 1.89
C THR A 518 -26.21 32.78 0.39
N LEU A 519 -25.37 31.83 -0.01
CA LEU A 519 -25.11 31.47 -1.40
C LEU A 519 -25.57 30.03 -1.61
N ALA A 520 -26.66 29.85 -2.34
CA ALA A 520 -27.12 28.54 -2.78
C ALA A 520 -26.33 28.14 -4.03
N LEU A 521 -25.62 27.01 -3.96
CA LEU A 521 -24.83 26.45 -5.06
C LEU A 521 -25.64 25.31 -5.67
N HIS A 522 -26.48 25.62 -6.66
CA HIS A 522 -27.38 24.65 -7.28
C HIS A 522 -26.63 23.55 -8.04
N ALA A 523 -25.57 23.93 -8.75
CA ALA A 523 -24.68 22.99 -9.42
C ALA A 523 -23.26 23.56 -9.55
N ILE A 524 -22.27 22.71 -9.34
CA ILE A 524 -20.84 22.97 -9.58
C ILE A 524 -20.34 21.82 -10.42
N ARG A 525 -19.96 22.09 -11.68
CA ARG A 525 -19.53 21.07 -12.63
C ARG A 525 -18.20 21.42 -13.27
N LEU A 526 -17.22 20.53 -13.15
CA LEU A 526 -15.97 20.61 -13.88
C LEU A 526 -15.87 19.38 -14.78
N GLN A 527 -15.54 19.56 -16.06
CA GLN A 527 -15.23 18.46 -16.98
C GLN A 527 -13.83 18.61 -17.58
N SER A 528 -13.29 17.50 -18.08
CA SER A 528 -11.97 17.49 -18.71
C SER A 528 -11.94 18.45 -19.91
N GLY A 529 -11.02 19.40 -19.87
CA GLY A 529 -10.85 20.43 -20.91
C GLY A 529 -11.52 21.76 -20.60
N ASP A 530 -12.39 21.83 -19.58
CA ASP A 530 -12.95 23.09 -19.12
C ASP A 530 -11.83 23.98 -18.52
N ALA A 531 -11.87 25.27 -18.84
CA ALA A 531 -10.95 26.24 -18.27
C ALA A 531 -11.35 26.65 -16.85
N TRP A 532 -12.65 26.55 -16.54
CA TRP A 532 -13.30 26.95 -15.29
C TRP A 532 -14.41 25.97 -14.93
N PRO A 533 -14.68 25.73 -13.63
CA PRO A 533 -15.88 25.02 -13.23
C PRO A 533 -17.11 25.84 -13.64
N ARG A 534 -18.12 25.16 -14.17
CA ARG A 534 -19.45 25.73 -14.36
C ARG A 534 -20.14 25.80 -13.02
N ILE A 535 -20.64 26.97 -12.64
CA ILE A 535 -21.31 27.18 -11.34
C ILE A 535 -22.65 27.83 -11.62
N ASP A 536 -23.74 27.20 -11.19
CA ASP A 536 -25.07 27.78 -11.14
C ASP A 536 -25.44 28.04 -9.69
N ALA A 537 -25.70 29.29 -9.34
CA ALA A 537 -25.90 29.71 -7.95
C ALA A 537 -26.93 30.83 -7.80
N GLY A 538 -27.47 30.95 -6.58
CA GLY A 538 -28.27 32.09 -6.13
C GLY A 538 -27.64 32.72 -4.90
N LEU A 539 -27.58 34.06 -4.85
CA LEU A 539 -26.94 34.81 -3.76
C LEU A 539 -27.94 35.75 -3.12
N HIS A 540 -28.03 35.70 -1.80
CA HIS A 540 -28.76 36.66 -1.00
C HIS A 540 -27.83 37.22 0.09
N LEU A 541 -27.55 38.53 0.05
CA LEU A 541 -26.72 39.22 1.05
C LEU A 541 -27.46 40.40 1.65
N THR A 542 -27.28 40.59 2.95
CA THR A 542 -27.67 41.80 3.67
C THR A 542 -26.41 42.48 4.18
N ALA A 543 -26.28 43.78 3.95
CA ALA A 543 -25.10 44.55 4.29
C ALA A 543 -25.48 45.92 4.81
N ALA A 544 -24.67 46.48 5.72
CA ALA A 544 -24.74 47.91 5.97
C ALA A 544 -24.06 48.64 4.80
N ALA A 545 -24.84 49.42 4.06
CA ALA A 545 -24.38 50.19 2.92
C ALA A 545 -23.85 51.55 3.39
N ASP A 546 -22.66 51.93 2.90
CA ASP A 546 -22.15 53.28 3.07
C ASP A 546 -22.99 54.28 2.28
N ALA A 547 -22.87 55.56 2.62
CA ALA A 547 -23.54 56.61 1.86
C ALA A 547 -23.00 56.63 0.41
N VAL A 548 -23.89 56.79 -0.57
CA VAL A 548 -23.52 56.79 -2.00
C VAL A 548 -24.08 58.02 -2.69
N ILE A 549 -23.19 58.77 -3.33
CA ILE A 549 -23.57 59.88 -4.21
C ILE A 549 -23.70 59.33 -5.64
N VAL A 550 -24.93 59.28 -6.14
CA VAL A 550 -25.22 58.81 -7.51
C VAL A 550 -25.30 60.01 -8.44
N GLY A 551 -24.36 60.11 -9.39
CA GLY A 551 -24.36 61.14 -10.44
C GLY A 551 -24.31 62.60 -9.96
N GLY A 552 -23.89 62.85 -8.71
CA GLY A 552 -23.85 64.21 -8.12
C GLY A 552 -25.23 64.83 -7.84
N ALA A 553 -26.31 64.10 -8.10
CA ALA A 553 -27.69 64.61 -8.00
C ALA A 553 -28.44 64.10 -6.76
N VAL A 554 -28.05 62.95 -6.22
CA VAL A 554 -28.70 62.31 -5.07
C VAL A 554 -27.64 61.80 -4.11
N ASP A 555 -27.76 62.18 -2.84
CA ASP A 555 -26.96 61.65 -1.74
C ASP A 555 -27.79 60.60 -0.99
N LEU A 556 -27.41 59.33 -1.13
CA LEU A 556 -28.04 58.24 -0.40
C LEU A 556 -27.37 58.12 0.96
N PRO A 557 -28.10 58.31 2.08
CA PRO A 557 -27.51 58.13 3.40
C PRO A 557 -27.15 56.66 3.63
N SER A 558 -26.25 56.41 4.58
CA SER A 558 -25.94 55.06 5.04
C SER A 558 -27.21 54.31 5.45
N GLY A 559 -27.29 53.03 5.11
CA GLY A 559 -28.51 52.26 5.27
C GLY A 559 -28.29 50.76 5.28
N VAL A 560 -29.36 49.98 5.12
CA VAL A 560 -29.27 48.54 4.88
C VAL A 560 -29.42 48.29 3.39
N GLY A 561 -28.40 47.65 2.81
CA GLY A 561 -28.37 47.16 1.44
C GLY A 561 -28.71 45.67 1.40
N ILE A 562 -29.72 45.30 0.61
CA ILE A 562 -30.00 43.90 0.28
C ILE A 562 -29.52 43.67 -1.15
N ILE A 563 -28.68 42.65 -1.37
CA ILE A 563 -28.31 42.18 -2.69
C ILE A 563 -28.99 40.83 -2.89
N ASP A 564 -29.93 40.76 -3.82
CA ASP A 564 -30.56 39.51 -4.22
C ASP A 564 -30.25 39.22 -5.69
N ALA A 565 -29.46 38.18 -5.91
CA ALA A 565 -29.06 37.70 -7.23
C ALA A 565 -29.49 36.23 -7.38
N PRO A 566 -30.74 35.96 -7.80
CA PRO A 566 -31.31 34.61 -7.82
C PRO A 566 -30.66 33.68 -8.84
N SER A 567 -29.89 34.23 -9.78
CA SER A 567 -29.18 33.45 -10.80
C SER A 567 -27.84 34.09 -11.15
N ILE A 568 -26.78 33.41 -10.75
CA ILE A 568 -25.38 33.67 -11.06
C ILE A 568 -24.87 32.42 -11.76
N ALA A 569 -24.30 32.58 -12.96
CA ALA A 569 -23.71 31.50 -13.72
C ALA A 569 -22.24 31.79 -14.04
N LEU A 570 -21.34 30.86 -13.74
CA LEU A 570 -19.97 30.88 -14.26
C LEU A 570 -19.89 29.90 -15.43
N GLY A 571 -19.58 30.40 -16.63
CA GLY A 571 -19.36 29.57 -17.81
C GLY A 571 -17.98 28.89 -17.81
N ALA A 572 -17.86 27.79 -18.55
CA ALA A 572 -16.59 27.06 -18.71
C ALA A 572 -15.48 27.88 -19.41
N ASP A 573 -15.87 28.92 -20.15
CA ASP A 573 -15.00 29.93 -20.76
C ASP A 573 -14.48 30.96 -19.75
N GLY A 574 -14.99 30.95 -18.52
CA GLY A 574 -14.68 31.92 -17.48
C GLY A 574 -15.50 33.21 -17.55
N THR A 575 -16.66 33.19 -18.20
CA THR A 575 -17.59 34.33 -18.18
C THR A 575 -18.54 34.19 -16.99
N LEU A 576 -18.51 35.18 -16.08
CA LEU A 576 -19.49 35.27 -15.00
C LEU A 576 -20.69 36.08 -15.47
N ALA A 577 -21.86 35.44 -15.55
CA ALA A 577 -23.14 36.06 -15.86
C ALA A 577 -23.95 36.27 -14.58
N VAL A 578 -24.40 37.49 -14.35
CA VAL A 578 -25.39 37.82 -13.31
C VAL A 578 -26.67 38.23 -14.03
N HIS A 579 -27.67 37.36 -14.03
CA HIS A 579 -28.88 37.53 -14.83
C HIS A 579 -29.86 38.53 -14.22
N ARG A 580 -29.85 38.68 -12.90
CA ARG A 580 -30.59 39.72 -12.21
C ARG A 580 -29.93 39.97 -10.87
N ALA A 581 -29.68 41.22 -10.53
CA ALA A 581 -29.36 41.60 -9.17
C ALA A 581 -30.25 42.75 -8.75
N VAL A 582 -30.96 42.58 -7.65
CA VAL A 582 -31.73 43.64 -7.01
C VAL A 582 -30.93 44.15 -5.83
N VAL A 583 -30.58 45.44 -5.88
CA VAL A 583 -29.95 46.13 -4.76
C VAL A 583 -30.97 47.08 -4.16
N GLU A 584 -31.45 46.78 -2.95
CA GLU A 584 -32.34 47.67 -2.21
C GLU A 584 -31.57 48.35 -1.08
N VAL A 585 -31.49 49.68 -1.12
CA VAL A 585 -30.93 50.49 -0.03
C VAL A 585 -32.05 51.24 0.64
N ALA A 586 -32.25 51.00 1.93
CA ALA A 586 -33.18 51.75 2.76
C ALA A 586 -32.40 52.65 3.74
N SER A 587 -32.68 53.95 3.74
CA SER A 587 -32.14 54.86 4.76
C SER A 587 -32.68 54.47 6.13
N ALA A 588 -31.82 54.43 7.16
CA ALA A 588 -32.29 54.26 8.53
C ALA A 588 -33.26 55.41 8.89
N ALA A 589 -34.50 55.09 9.26
CA ALA A 589 -35.38 56.04 9.91
C ALA A 589 -34.77 56.33 11.29
N SER A 590 -34.25 57.54 11.46
CA SER A 590 -33.75 58.01 12.76
C SER A 590 -34.96 58.36 13.63
N ASP A 591 -35.36 57.46 14.53
CA ASP A 591 -36.26 57.75 15.65
C ASP A 591 -35.54 58.55 16.76
N ALA A 592 -34.77 59.57 16.39
CA ALA A 592 -33.89 60.30 17.31
C ALA A 592 -34.11 61.82 17.31
N ASP A 593 -35.35 62.30 17.13
CA ASP A 593 -35.67 63.74 17.21
C ASP A 593 -36.78 64.11 18.22
N ASP A 594 -37.15 63.20 19.15
CA ASP A 594 -38.18 63.48 20.18
C ASP A 594 -37.63 63.53 21.63
N ALA A 595 -36.35 63.88 21.80
CA ALA A 595 -35.78 64.20 23.10
C ALA A 595 -34.90 65.46 23.06
N ARG A 596 -35.47 66.58 22.61
CA ARG A 596 -34.97 67.89 23.02
C ARG A 596 -35.70 68.30 24.29
N GLU A 597 -35.07 68.08 25.44
CA GLU A 597 -35.44 68.78 26.66
C GLU A 597 -35.36 70.29 26.41
N PRO A 598 -36.40 71.07 26.78
CA PRO A 598 -36.33 72.52 26.66
C PRO A 598 -35.36 73.06 27.72
N SER A 599 -34.39 73.83 27.24
CA SER A 599 -33.56 74.71 28.05
C SER A 599 -34.45 75.64 28.89
N PRO A 600 -34.32 75.69 30.23
CA PRO A 600 -35.00 76.70 31.01
C PRO A 600 -34.26 78.03 30.86
N ALA A 601 -34.99 79.00 30.32
CA ALA A 601 -34.59 80.39 30.34
C ALA A 601 -34.45 80.90 31.78
N THR A 602 -33.46 81.75 31.96
CA THR A 602 -33.10 82.56 33.12
C THR A 602 -34.25 83.39 33.69
N GLY A 603 -34.30 83.54 35.02
CA GLY A 603 -34.80 84.78 35.65
C GLY A 603 -35.54 84.65 37.00
N ALA A 604 -34.79 84.69 38.11
CA ALA A 604 -34.95 85.59 39.26
C ALA A 604 -33.90 85.24 40.33
#